data_AF-A0A9D1TTY3-F1
#
_entry.id   AF-A0A9D1TTY3-F1
#
_cell.length_a   1.000
_cell.length_b   1.000
_cell.length_c   1.000
_cell.angle_alpha   90.00
_cell.angle_beta   90.00
_cell.angle_gamma   90.00
#
_symmetry.space_group_name_H-M   'P 1'
#
loop_
_entity.id
_entity.type
_entity.pdbx_description
1 polymer ?
#
loop_
_entity_poly.entity_id
_entity_poly.type
_entity_poly.pdbx_seq_one_letter_code
_entity_poly.pdbx_strand_id
1 'polypeptide(L)'
;MIFTKIHAKNLYCFENTELDLTYPRKIVDSLIDYEYLDERAPNFRFKRLCIISGANASGKSSFGKVILHAVNIITHGRLYAEKESFPLSDDTKAGELTVEFVYPTESELLFRQLTLYIHNGIYHFKYAHCPIAKADSVEVCRGKIATILNRGSSWGKNVYLEN
;
A
#
# COMPACT_ATOMS: atom_id res chain seq x y z
N MET A 1 2.50 9.28 6.64
CA MET A 1 1.93 8.34 5.66
C MET A 1 1.15 7.28 6.43
N ILE A 2 -0.06 6.95 6.00
CA ILE A 2 -0.94 5.95 6.63
C ILE A 2 -1.10 4.81 5.63
N PHE A 3 -0.64 3.61 5.99
CA PHE A 3 -0.88 2.41 5.18
C PHE A 3 -2.24 1.80 5.52
N THR A 4 -2.96 1.37 4.49
CA THR A 4 -4.25 0.66 4.61
C THR A 4 -4.14 -0.78 4.15
N LYS A 5 -3.21 -1.09 3.25
CA LYS A 5 -2.86 -2.45 2.87
C LYS A 5 -1.40 -2.54 2.49
N ILE A 6 -0.79 -3.67 2.84
CA ILE A 6 0.52 -4.08 2.35
C ILE A 6 0.38 -5.52 1.86
N HIS A 7 0.78 -5.78 0.63
CA HIS A 7 0.82 -7.10 0.03
C HIS A 7 2.22 -7.36 -0.51
N ALA A 8 2.78 -8.51 -0.16
CA ALA A 8 4.08 -8.97 -0.60
C ALA A 8 3.97 -10.40 -1.10
N LYS A 9 4.45 -10.65 -2.30
CA LYS A 9 4.41 -11.96 -2.95
C LYS A 9 5.77 -12.26 -3.55
N ASN A 10 6.26 -13.47 -3.30
CA ASN A 10 7.59 -13.91 -3.67
C ASN A 10 8.69 -12.92 -3.25
N LEU A 11 8.58 -12.34 -2.05
CA LEU A 11 9.55 -11.37 -1.51
C LEU A 11 9.96 -11.80 -0.11
N TYR A 12 11.28 -11.83 0.14
CA TYR A 12 11.85 -12.31 1.39
C TYR A 12 11.36 -13.74 1.74
N CYS A 13 10.57 -13.87 2.81
CA CYS A 13 9.94 -15.11 3.24
C CYS A 13 8.43 -15.13 2.96
N PHE A 14 7.91 -14.14 2.23
CA PHE A 14 6.48 -13.97 1.95
C PHE A 14 6.16 -14.55 0.58
N GLU A 15 5.63 -15.78 0.55
CA GLU A 15 5.18 -16.43 -0.69
C GLU A 15 4.02 -15.66 -1.32
N ASN A 16 2.99 -15.34 -0.53
CA ASN A 16 1.84 -14.52 -0.89
C ASN A 16 1.14 -14.05 0.39
N THR A 17 1.52 -12.88 0.90
CA THR A 17 1.05 -12.38 2.19
C THR A 17 0.40 -11.01 2.02
N GLU A 18 -0.77 -10.85 2.64
CA GLU A 18 -1.50 -9.59 2.68
C GLU A 18 -1.79 -9.18 4.13
N LEU A 19 -1.57 -7.91 4.43
CA LEU A 19 -1.98 -7.26 5.66
C LEU A 19 -2.94 -6.12 5.34
N ASP A 20 -4.22 -6.30 5.67
CA ASP A 20 -5.23 -5.25 5.58
C ASP A 20 -5.39 -4.52 6.93
N LEU A 21 -5.07 -3.24 6.93
CA LEU A 21 -5.07 -2.35 8.08
C LEU A 21 -6.36 -1.52 8.17
N THR A 22 -7.41 -1.88 7.45
CA THR A 22 -8.70 -1.15 7.46
C THR A 22 -9.73 -1.78 8.39
N TYR A 23 -10.83 -1.06 8.60
CA TYR A 23 -12.05 -1.62 9.19
C TYR A 23 -13.24 -1.43 8.24
N PRO A 24 -14.01 -2.50 7.93
CA PRO A 24 -15.15 -2.40 7.00
C PRO A 24 -16.34 -1.65 7.61
N ARG A 25 -16.37 -1.51 8.94
CA ARG A 25 -17.44 -0.84 9.69
C ARG A 25 -16.85 -0.08 10.88
N LYS A 26 -17.61 0.88 11.42
CA LYS A 26 -17.25 1.56 12.66
C LYS A 26 -17.22 0.55 13.81
N ILE A 27 -16.13 0.56 14.57
CA ILE A 27 -16.05 -0.18 15.84
C ILE A 27 -16.83 0.62 16.88
N VAL A 28 -17.81 -0.03 17.51
CA VAL A 28 -18.53 0.51 18.67
C VAL A 28 -17.65 0.27 19.89
N ASP A 29 -17.53 1.27 20.77
CA ASP A 29 -16.74 1.20 22.01
C ASP A 29 -15.24 0.89 21.80
N SER A 30 -14.64 1.39 20.72
CA SER A 30 -13.17 1.30 20.57
C SER A 30 -12.48 2.10 21.68
N LEU A 31 -11.52 1.48 22.35
CA LEU A 31 -10.63 2.14 23.32
C LEU A 31 -9.56 3.01 22.64
N ILE A 32 -9.44 2.89 21.31
CA ILE A 32 -8.53 3.69 20.50
C ILE A 32 -9.36 4.76 19.81
N ASP A 33 -9.25 5.99 20.32
CA ASP A 33 -9.95 7.12 19.73
C ASP A 33 -9.44 7.41 18.31
N TYR A 34 -10.33 7.98 17.50
CA TYR A 34 -10.01 8.52 16.18
C TYR A 34 -9.41 7.50 15.19
N GLU A 35 -9.90 6.25 15.16
CA GLU A 35 -9.56 5.24 14.13
C GLU A 35 -10.25 5.51 12.77
N TYR A 36 -10.12 6.75 12.32
CA TYR A 36 -10.54 7.24 11.01
C TYR A 36 -9.58 8.35 10.55
N LEU A 37 -9.66 8.72 9.27
CA LEU A 37 -8.71 9.65 8.65
C LEU A 37 -8.72 11.04 9.29
N ASP A 38 -9.83 11.75 9.16
CA ASP A 38 -10.14 12.98 9.88
C ASP A 38 -11.63 13.34 9.63
N GLU A 39 -12.09 14.48 10.14
CA GLU A 39 -13.46 14.96 9.96
C GLU A 39 -13.88 15.17 8.50
N ARG A 40 -12.92 15.30 7.57
CA ARG A 40 -13.19 15.40 6.14
C ARG A 40 -13.57 14.04 5.55
N ALA A 41 -13.20 12.92 6.17
CA ALA A 41 -13.51 11.56 5.74
C ALA A 41 -13.72 10.58 6.92
N PRO A 42 -14.79 10.73 7.72
CA PRO A 42 -15.05 9.91 8.92
C PRO A 42 -15.41 8.45 8.62
N ASN A 43 -15.70 8.12 7.35
CA ASN A 43 -15.97 6.76 6.90
C ASN A 43 -14.71 6.00 6.46
N PHE A 44 -13.59 6.70 6.29
CA PHE A 44 -12.31 6.10 5.95
C PHE A 44 -11.62 5.64 7.25
N ARG A 45 -11.76 4.35 7.57
CA ARG A 45 -11.37 3.78 8.87
C ARG A 45 -10.18 2.84 8.75
N PHE A 46 -9.25 2.94 9.70
CA PHE A 46 -8.04 2.14 9.73
C PHE A 46 -7.54 1.90 11.15
N LYS A 47 -6.78 0.82 11.29
CA LYS A 47 -6.11 0.40 12.52
C LYS A 47 -5.00 1.37 12.85
N ARG A 48 -5.07 2.05 14.00
CA ARG A 48 -4.01 2.99 14.42
C ARG A 48 -2.89 2.34 15.22
N LEU A 49 -3.21 1.27 15.94
CA LEU A 49 -2.25 0.48 16.71
C LEU A 49 -2.20 -0.94 16.16
N CYS A 50 -1.03 -1.36 15.71
CA CYS A 50 -0.78 -2.71 15.24
C CYS A 50 0.46 -3.27 15.95
N ILE A 51 0.29 -4.36 16.69
CA ILE A 51 1.40 -5.06 17.35
C ILE A 51 1.72 -6.30 16.53
N ILE A 52 2.96 -6.39 16.04
CA ILE A 52 3.45 -7.53 15.27
C ILE A 52 4.33 -8.38 16.19
N SER A 53 3.80 -9.53 16.61
CA SER A 53 4.48 -10.50 17.46
C SER A 53 4.58 -11.86 16.76
N GLY A 54 5.45 -12.74 17.27
CA GLY A 54 5.67 -14.06 16.70
C GLY A 54 7.02 -14.64 17.10
N ALA A 55 7.23 -15.93 16.84
CA ALA A 55 8.48 -16.64 17.15
C ALA A 55 9.72 -16.03 16.45
N ASN A 56 10.92 -16.32 16.95
CA ASN A 56 12.15 -15.90 16.28
C ASN A 56 12.20 -16.39 14.83
N ALA A 57 12.78 -15.59 13.94
CA ALA A 57 12.85 -15.85 12.49
C ALA A 57 11.50 -16.01 11.76
N SER A 58 10.36 -15.68 12.39
CA SER A 58 9.03 -15.74 11.75
C SER A 58 8.76 -14.64 10.70
N GLY A 59 9.78 -13.96 10.19
CA GLY A 59 9.63 -12.92 9.17
C GLY A 59 9.32 -11.50 9.67
N LYS A 60 9.24 -11.24 10.99
CA LYS A 60 8.96 -9.88 11.53
C LYS A 60 9.94 -8.81 11.04
N SER A 61 11.24 -9.10 11.07
CA SER A 61 12.26 -8.16 10.56
C SER A 61 12.18 -8.00 9.05
N SER A 62 11.88 -9.06 8.31
CA SER A 62 11.65 -9.01 6.86
C SER A 62 10.44 -8.15 6.53
N PHE A 63 9.36 -8.25 7.31
CA PHE A 63 8.18 -7.40 7.17
C PHE A 63 8.52 -5.92 7.41
N GLY A 64 9.31 -5.63 8.44
CA GLY A 64 9.84 -4.28 8.68
C GLY A 64 10.65 -3.73 7.49
N LYS A 65 11.47 -4.57 6.85
CA LYS A 65 12.19 -4.20 5.62
C LYS A 65 11.24 -3.94 4.45
N VAL A 66 10.21 -4.76 4.27
CA VAL A 66 9.18 -4.54 3.23
C VAL A 66 8.52 -3.17 3.40
N ILE A 67 8.13 -2.80 4.63
CA ILE A 67 7.58 -1.47 4.93
C ILE A 67 8.61 -0.38 4.63
N LEU A 68 9.86 -0.55 5.07
CA LEU A 68 10.92 0.42 4.85
C LEU A 68 11.13 0.68 3.35
N HIS A 69 11.21 -0.38 2.54
CA HIS A 69 11.33 -0.24 1.09
C HIS A 69 10.11 0.47 0.50
N ALA A 70 8.89 0.12 0.91
CA ALA A 70 7.69 0.82 0.44
C ALA A 70 7.76 2.33 0.71
N VAL A 71 8.12 2.73 1.94
CA VAL A 71 8.29 4.15 2.32
C VAL A 71 9.36 4.82 1.46
N ASN A 72 10.53 4.20 1.31
CA ASN A 72 11.64 4.75 0.55
C ASN A 72 11.33 4.85 -0.95
N ILE A 73 10.63 3.88 -1.54
CA ILE A 73 10.17 3.96 -2.93
C ILE A 73 9.19 5.13 -3.10
N ILE A 74 8.24 5.30 -2.18
CA ILE A 74 7.28 6.41 -2.25
C ILE A 74 7.99 7.77 -2.10
N THR A 75 9.08 7.81 -1.33
CA THR A 75 9.78 9.07 -0.99
C THR A 75 10.85 9.44 -2.02
N HIS A 76 11.60 8.46 -2.51
CA HIS A 76 12.77 8.63 -3.37
C HIS A 76 12.55 8.14 -4.81
N GLY A 77 11.41 7.49 -5.08
CA GLY A 77 11.02 7.04 -6.40
C GLY A 77 11.82 5.83 -6.91
N ARG A 78 11.79 5.67 -8.23
CA ARG A 78 12.35 4.54 -8.98
C ARG A 78 13.84 4.31 -8.73
N LEU A 79 14.63 5.38 -8.65
CA LEU A 79 16.09 5.29 -8.44
C LEU A 79 16.46 4.57 -7.16
N TYR A 80 15.61 4.62 -6.13
CA TYR A 80 15.82 3.85 -4.90
C TYR A 80 15.59 2.36 -5.17
N ALA A 81 14.45 1.99 -5.77
CA ALA A 81 14.15 0.60 -6.08
C ALA A 81 15.21 -0.06 -6.96
N GLU A 82 15.73 0.64 -7.97
CA GLU A 82 16.73 0.07 -8.89
C GLU A 82 18.10 -0.14 -8.24
N LYS A 83 18.40 0.56 -7.14
CA LYS A 83 19.68 0.46 -6.40
C LYS A 83 19.64 -0.55 -5.26
N GLU A 84 18.45 -0.88 -4.78
CA GLU A 84 18.25 -1.77 -3.64
C GLU A 84 18.09 -3.22 -4.07
N SER A 85 18.37 -4.13 -3.14
CA SER A 85 18.13 -5.55 -3.35
C SER A 85 16.79 -5.95 -2.73
N PHE A 86 15.97 -6.63 -3.53
CA PHE A 86 14.72 -7.24 -3.09
C PHE A 86 14.86 -8.77 -3.21
N PRO A 87 15.20 -9.47 -2.12
CA PRO A 87 15.36 -10.92 -2.17
C PRO A 87 14.06 -11.58 -2.61
N LEU A 88 14.11 -12.40 -3.67
CA LEU A 88 13.00 -13.23 -4.09
C LEU A 88 13.07 -14.57 -3.35
N SER A 89 11.91 -15.14 -3.00
CA SER A 89 11.87 -16.48 -2.39
C SER A 89 12.12 -17.57 -3.44
N ASP A 90 11.73 -17.30 -4.68
CA ASP A 90 11.89 -18.13 -5.87
C ASP A 90 12.30 -17.22 -7.04
N ASP A 91 13.56 -17.30 -7.46
CA ASP A 91 14.14 -16.46 -8.51
C ASP A 91 13.53 -16.71 -9.90
N THR A 92 12.77 -17.81 -10.09
CA THR A 92 12.09 -18.10 -11.35
C THR A 92 10.77 -17.34 -11.50
N LYS A 93 10.25 -16.76 -10.42
CA LYS A 93 8.97 -16.04 -10.37
C LYS A 93 9.19 -14.55 -10.18
N ALA A 94 8.26 -13.75 -10.66
CA ALA A 94 8.25 -12.31 -10.36
C ALA A 94 7.92 -12.07 -8.88
N GLY A 95 8.65 -11.16 -8.25
CA GLY A 95 8.29 -10.55 -6.97
C GLY A 95 7.26 -9.45 -7.15
N GLU A 96 6.39 -9.26 -6.17
CA GLU A 96 5.37 -8.22 -6.19
C GLU A 96 5.22 -7.59 -4.79
N LEU A 97 5.29 -6.26 -4.75
CA LEU A 97 5.00 -5.44 -3.58
C LEU A 97 3.88 -4.47 -3.93
N THR A 98 2.71 -4.61 -3.31
CA THR A 98 1.60 -3.66 -3.44
C THR A 98 1.34 -2.98 -2.10
N VAL A 99 1.25 -1.65 -2.10
CA VAL A 99 0.88 -0.86 -0.93
C VAL A 99 -0.24 0.12 -1.25
N GLU A 100 -1.18 0.23 -0.33
CA GLU A 100 -2.24 1.23 -0.35
C GLU A 100 -2.02 2.21 0.78
N PHE A 101 -2.06 3.51 0.49
CA PHE A 101 -1.72 4.52 1.48
C PHE A 101 -2.43 5.85 1.27
N VAL A 102 -2.45 6.64 2.34
CA VAL A 102 -2.91 8.02 2.37
C VAL A 102 -1.80 8.90 2.95
N TYR A 103 -1.63 10.08 2.38
CA TYR A 103 -0.79 11.14 2.91
C TYR A 103 -1.66 12.38 3.10
N PRO A 104 -2.34 12.51 4.25
CA PRO A 104 -3.26 13.63 4.46
C PRO A 104 -2.47 14.92 4.64
N THR A 105 -2.80 15.94 3.84
CA THR A 105 -2.35 17.32 4.04
C THR A 105 -3.55 18.22 4.29
N GLU A 106 -3.33 19.50 4.58
CA GLU A 106 -4.44 20.45 4.79
C GLU A 106 -5.32 20.60 3.54
N SER A 107 -4.71 20.57 2.35
CA SER A 107 -5.39 20.79 1.07
C SER A 107 -5.75 19.52 0.32
N GLU A 108 -5.14 18.38 0.66
CA GLU A 108 -5.24 17.17 -0.14
C GLU A 108 -5.58 15.93 0.68
N LEU A 109 -6.55 15.17 0.17
CA LEU A 109 -6.96 13.88 0.70
C LEU A 109 -7.09 12.87 -0.44
N LEU A 110 -5.96 12.26 -0.81
CA LEU A 110 -5.90 11.25 -1.87
C LEU A 110 -5.58 9.86 -1.31
N PHE A 111 -6.36 8.89 -1.73
CA PHE A 111 -6.06 7.47 -1.59
C PHE A 111 -5.18 7.03 -2.75
N ARG A 112 -4.11 6.29 -2.46
CA ARG A 112 -3.07 5.92 -3.42
C ARG A 112 -2.83 4.43 -3.36
N GLN A 113 -2.54 3.83 -4.51
CA GLN A 113 -2.02 2.47 -4.62
C GLN A 113 -0.75 2.51 -5.44
N LEU A 114 0.29 1.85 -4.95
CA LEU A 114 1.55 1.60 -5.65
C LEU A 114 1.78 0.09 -5.69
N THR A 115 2.06 -0.43 -6.87
CA THR A 115 2.51 -1.81 -7.08
C THR A 115 3.85 -1.79 -7.79
N LEU A 116 4.82 -2.52 -7.23
CA LEU A 116 6.12 -2.81 -7.82
C LEU A 116 6.17 -4.29 -8.20
N TYR A 117 6.51 -4.57 -9.45
CA TYR A 117 6.85 -5.90 -9.94
C TYR A 117 8.35 -5.99 -10.19
N ILE A 118 8.96 -7.09 -9.76
CA ILE A 118 10.41 -7.32 -9.84
C ILE A 118 10.65 -8.65 -10.54
N HIS A 119 11.37 -8.66 -11.65
CA HIS A 119 11.75 -9.90 -12.32
C HIS A 119 13.07 -9.73 -13.05
N ASN A 120 14.06 -10.59 -12.78
CA ASN A 120 15.38 -10.55 -13.41
C ASN A 120 16.06 -9.17 -13.39
N GLY A 121 15.94 -8.44 -12.27
CA GLY A 121 16.49 -7.09 -12.11
C GLY A 121 15.73 -5.98 -12.85
N ILE A 122 14.59 -6.31 -13.47
CA ILE A 122 13.68 -5.35 -14.11
C ILE A 122 12.60 -4.97 -13.10
N TYR A 123 12.34 -3.68 -12.98
CA TYR A 123 11.38 -3.08 -12.05
C TYR A 123 10.25 -2.40 -12.84
N HIS A 124 9.01 -2.85 -12.67
CA HIS A 124 7.84 -2.22 -13.27
C HIS A 124 6.91 -1.66 -12.19
N PHE A 125 6.42 -0.44 -12.41
CA PHE A 125 5.57 0.25 -11.45
C PHE A 125 4.17 0.47 -12.00
N LYS A 126 3.18 0.28 -11.13
CA LYS A 126 1.83 0.78 -11.32
C LYS A 126 1.48 1.69 -10.17
N TYR A 127 1.09 2.92 -10.48
CA TYR A 127 0.62 3.85 -9.47
C TYR A 127 -0.69 4.49 -9.90
N ALA A 128 -1.65 4.53 -8.98
CA ALA A 128 -2.92 5.20 -9.17
C ALA A 128 -3.34 5.93 -7.91
N HIS A 129 -4.12 6.99 -8.07
CA HIS A 129 -4.70 7.72 -6.95
C HIS A 129 -6.12 8.19 -7.25
N CYS A 130 -6.89 8.43 -6.18
CA CYS A 130 -8.21 9.04 -6.27
C CYS A 130 -8.50 9.92 -5.05
N PRO A 131 -9.31 10.98 -5.20
CA PRO A 131 -9.75 11.78 -4.06
C PRO A 131 -10.64 10.98 -3.12
N ILE A 132 -10.50 11.26 -1.83
CA ILE A 132 -11.33 10.74 -0.74
C ILE A 132 -12.40 11.78 -0.45
N ALA A 133 -13.65 11.46 -0.78
CA ALA A 133 -14.81 12.26 -0.43
C ALA A 133 -15.32 11.93 0.99
N LYS A 134 -16.11 12.83 1.58
CA LYS A 134 -16.59 12.70 2.97
C LYS A 134 -17.34 11.40 3.27
N ALA A 135 -18.11 10.91 2.29
CA ALA A 135 -18.88 9.69 2.43
C ALA A 135 -18.07 8.41 2.09
N ASP A 136 -16.89 8.54 1.49
CA ASP A 136 -16.11 7.40 1.01
C ASP A 136 -15.59 6.55 2.18
N SER A 137 -15.73 5.23 2.04
CA SER A 137 -14.97 4.25 2.82
C SER A 137 -13.72 3.82 2.06
N VAL A 138 -12.85 3.04 2.70
CA VAL A 138 -11.65 2.53 2.01
C VAL A 138 -12.04 1.62 0.84
N GLU A 139 -13.10 0.83 0.97
CA GLU A 139 -13.63 -0.04 -0.08
C GLU A 139 -14.13 0.75 -1.29
N VAL A 140 -14.80 1.89 -1.05
CA VAL A 140 -15.22 2.79 -2.12
C VAL A 140 -14.01 3.33 -2.88
N CYS A 141 -12.97 3.78 -2.16
CA CYS A 141 -11.73 4.25 -2.77
C CYS A 141 -11.00 3.13 -3.53
N ARG A 142 -10.94 1.90 -3.00
CA ARG A 142 -10.41 0.72 -3.69
C ARG A 142 -11.16 0.45 -4.99
N GLY A 143 -12.49 0.55 -4.99
CA GLY A 143 -13.31 0.42 -6.21
C GLY A 143 -13.00 1.49 -7.27
N LYS A 144 -12.77 2.74 -6.84
CA LYS A 144 -12.32 3.82 -7.72
C LYS A 144 -10.93 3.52 -8.31
N ILE A 145 -9.97 3.12 -7.49
CA ILE A 145 -8.63 2.74 -7.95
C ILE A 145 -8.68 1.55 -8.91
N ALA A 146 -9.45 0.50 -8.61
CA ALA A 146 -9.59 -0.66 -9.49
C ALA A 146 -10.16 -0.25 -10.84
N THR A 147 -11.17 0.63 -10.86
CA THR A 147 -11.72 1.19 -12.11
C THR A 147 -10.66 1.97 -12.88
N ILE A 148 -9.83 2.77 -12.20
CA ILE A 148 -8.76 3.56 -12.78
C ILE A 148 -7.68 2.66 -13.40
N LEU A 149 -7.24 1.63 -12.68
CA LEU A 149 -6.22 0.67 -13.15
C LEU A 149 -6.73 -0.21 -14.30
N ASN A 150 -7.99 -0.66 -14.25
CA ASN A 150 -8.58 -1.50 -15.29
C ASN A 150 -8.87 -0.75 -16.60
N ARG A 151 -9.11 0.56 -16.55
CA ARG A 151 -9.40 1.36 -17.74
C ARG A 151 -8.20 1.53 -18.67
N GLY A 152 -6.98 1.23 -18.21
CA GLY A 152 -5.79 1.08 -19.07
C GLY A 152 -5.43 2.28 -19.96
N SER A 153 -6.07 3.43 -19.80
CA SER A 153 -5.88 4.58 -20.69
C SER A 153 -4.67 5.38 -20.23
N SER A 154 -3.53 5.09 -20.85
CA SER A 154 -2.53 6.04 -21.32
C SER A 154 -2.81 7.51 -20.93
N TRP A 155 -1.91 8.09 -20.13
CA TRP A 155 -1.72 9.54 -19.98
C TRP A 155 -2.91 10.34 -19.43
N GLY A 156 -3.63 9.82 -18.42
CA GLY A 156 -4.44 10.64 -17.53
C GLY A 156 -3.67 11.05 -16.28
N LYS A 157 -3.92 12.25 -15.72
CA LYS A 157 -3.30 12.78 -14.46
C LYS A 157 -3.33 11.84 -13.23
N ASN A 158 -4.03 10.71 -13.31
CA ASN A 158 -4.37 9.83 -12.19
C ASN A 158 -3.76 8.42 -12.27
N VAL A 159 -3.03 8.10 -13.34
CA VAL A 159 -2.37 6.80 -13.53
C VAL A 159 -0.97 7.00 -14.07
N TYR A 160 0.03 6.52 -13.34
CA TYR A 160 1.40 6.43 -13.80
C TYR A 160 1.70 4.95 -13.98
N LEU A 161 1.58 4.50 -15.23
CA LEU A 161 2.08 3.22 -15.71
C LEU A 161 3.37 3.54 -16.44
N GLU A 162 4.50 3.27 -15.81
CA GLU A 162 5.79 3.36 -16.48
C GLU A 162 6.26 1.95 -16.80
N ASN A 163 6.47 1.70 -18.11
CA ASN A 163 7.13 0.51 -18.62
C ASN A 163 8.61 0.50 -18.21
#